data_AF-A0A455STZ4-F1
#
_entry.id   AF-A0A455STZ4-F1
#
_cell.length_a   1.000
_cell.length_b   1.000
_cell.length_c   1.000
_cell.angle_alpha   90.00
_cell.angle_beta   90.00
_cell.angle_gamma   90.00
#
_symmetry.space_group_name_H-M   'P 1'
#
loop_
_entity.id
_entity.type
_entity.pdbx_description
1 polymer ?
#
loop_
_entity_poly.entity_id
_entity_poly.type
_entity_poly.pdbx_seq_one_letter_code
_entity_poly.pdbx_strand_id
1 'polypeptide(L)'
;MATKVVPALVQEKLEAFEHLLPEFETCFRFVQDVHGQKRFSTCSVSDVVFYLHARWICDCKGYLLSVPRTTKMYEGKLCLELLRDWQLKEDTASVVDFLQRRLDLMPFAELTRQIHEVQCRQGEHGLGERLFHGRLVLLNRCMNLMQALETLFTLPEPELLQQVRQACERYGHTPEQIEQQLAQMESPLFAFVPHQVLAQQNMMVMNRLGTEIMSRGSDLPGQRSWRVLPAQEPLTPFAEHLFPAYQELVAPYHNNIMEHHFADPLERQASQ
;
A
#
# COMPACT_ATOMS: atom_id res chain seq x y z
N MET A 1 1.07 32.25 20.20
CA MET A 1 1.23 30.97 19.48
C MET A 1 2.06 30.04 20.34
N ALA A 2 1.45 29.03 20.95
CA ALA A 2 2.19 28.05 21.74
C ALA A 2 2.91 27.09 20.77
N THR A 3 4.23 27.18 20.69
CA THR A 3 5.08 26.14 20.10
C THR A 3 4.82 24.86 20.88
N LYS A 4 3.98 23.97 20.32
CA LYS A 4 3.82 22.60 20.83
C LYS A 4 5.20 21.95 20.77
N VAL A 5 5.81 21.74 21.93
CA VAL A 5 7.06 21.00 22.05
C VAL A 5 6.80 19.60 21.47
N VAL A 6 7.41 19.31 20.34
CA VAL A 6 7.34 17.99 19.72
C VAL A 6 8.14 17.04 20.61
N PRO A 7 7.57 15.90 21.05
CA PRO A 7 8.32 14.92 21.85
C PRO A 7 9.59 14.48 21.12
N ALA A 8 10.70 14.26 21.83
CA ALA A 8 12.00 13.93 21.23
C ALA A 8 11.92 12.76 20.22
N LEU A 9 11.20 11.68 20.57
CA LEU A 9 10.99 10.53 19.67
C LEU A 9 10.21 10.89 18.39
N VAL A 10 9.28 11.85 18.45
CA VAL A 10 8.55 12.31 17.26
C VAL A 10 9.47 13.09 16.34
N GLN A 11 10.38 13.89 16.91
CA GLN A 11 11.39 14.62 16.15
C GLN A 11 12.37 13.64 15.47
N GLU A 12 12.88 12.66 16.20
CA GLU A 12 13.77 11.61 15.65
C GLU A 12 13.09 10.84 14.48
N LYS A 13 11.80 10.50 14.63
CA LYS A 13 11.02 9.86 13.56
C LYS A 13 10.89 10.73 12.31
N LEU A 14 10.70 12.04 12.47
CA LEU A 14 10.60 12.99 11.36
C LEU A 14 11.93 13.13 10.64
N GLU A 15 13.04 13.28 11.37
CA GLU A 15 14.39 13.37 10.81
C GLU A 15 14.77 12.10 10.06
N ALA A 16 14.51 10.93 10.65
CA ALA A 16 14.71 9.64 9.99
C ALA A 16 13.85 9.52 8.72
N PHE A 17 12.62 10.03 8.73
CA PHE A 17 11.76 10.03 7.55
C PHE A 17 12.24 10.99 6.46
N GLU A 18 12.74 12.18 6.82
CA GLU A 18 13.31 13.12 5.86
C GLU A 18 14.49 12.52 5.10
N HIS A 19 15.34 11.75 5.80
CA HIS A 19 16.41 10.99 5.15
C HIS A 19 15.89 9.85 4.25
N LEU A 20 14.81 9.18 4.64
CA LEU A 20 14.20 8.08 3.87
C LEU A 20 13.41 8.58 2.65
N LEU A 21 12.91 9.81 2.66
CA LEU A 21 11.92 10.32 1.71
C LEU A 21 12.30 10.12 0.22
N PRO A 22 13.52 10.46 -0.25
CA PRO A 22 13.87 10.30 -1.67
C PRO A 22 13.82 8.85 -2.15
N GLU A 23 14.29 7.92 -1.30
CA GLU A 23 14.26 6.50 -1.58
C GLU A 23 12.82 5.98 -1.55
N PHE A 24 12.04 6.39 -0.55
CA PHE A 24 10.63 6.05 -0.45
C PHE A 24 9.83 6.46 -1.69
N GLU A 25 9.99 7.68 -2.21
CA GLU A 25 9.26 8.12 -3.41
C GLU A 25 9.59 7.23 -4.63
N THR A 26 10.86 6.85 -4.79
CA THR A 26 11.31 5.95 -5.86
C THR A 26 10.74 4.54 -5.70
N CYS A 27 10.90 3.96 -4.52
CA CYS A 27 10.40 2.63 -4.17
C CYS A 27 8.88 2.54 -4.29
N PHE A 28 8.16 3.57 -3.83
CA PHE A 28 6.70 3.61 -3.91
C PHE A 28 6.22 3.61 -5.36
N ARG A 29 6.81 4.43 -6.23
CA ARG A 29 6.49 4.43 -7.68
C ARG A 29 6.81 3.08 -8.32
N PHE A 30 7.95 2.49 -8.00
CA PHE A 30 8.32 1.17 -8.51
C PHE A 30 7.32 0.08 -8.09
N VAL A 31 6.87 0.08 -6.82
CA VAL A 31 5.82 -0.83 -6.36
C VAL A 31 4.54 -0.62 -7.18
N GLN A 32 4.10 0.62 -7.43
CA GLN A 32 2.92 0.87 -8.26
C GLN A 32 3.09 0.33 -9.69
N ASP A 33 4.25 0.51 -10.29
CA ASP A 33 4.58 0.00 -11.62
C ASP A 33 4.54 -1.53 -11.66
N VAL A 34 5.21 -2.22 -10.73
CA VAL A 34 5.16 -3.69 -10.57
C VAL A 34 3.71 -4.15 -10.40
N HIS A 35 2.91 -3.42 -9.62
CA HIS A 35 1.50 -3.68 -9.38
C HIS A 35 0.56 -3.32 -10.55
N GLY A 36 1.10 -2.94 -11.70
CA GLY A 36 0.39 -2.89 -12.98
C GLY A 36 0.18 -1.50 -13.57
N GLN A 37 0.69 -0.44 -12.94
CA GLN A 37 0.65 0.91 -13.54
C GLN A 37 1.48 1.00 -14.82
N LYS A 38 2.51 0.15 -14.92
CA LYS A 38 3.34 -0.03 -16.10
C LYS A 38 3.49 -1.52 -16.41
N ARG A 39 3.54 -1.85 -17.69
CA ARG A 39 3.94 -3.18 -18.16
C ARG A 39 5.44 -3.17 -18.40
N PHE A 40 6.14 -4.13 -17.82
CA PHE A 40 7.55 -4.35 -18.11
C PHE A 40 7.72 -5.23 -19.34
N SER A 41 8.66 -4.86 -20.19
CA SER A 41 9.09 -5.67 -21.34
C SER A 41 10.06 -6.78 -20.94
N THR A 42 10.79 -6.55 -19.85
CA THR A 42 11.81 -7.42 -19.27
C THR A 42 11.84 -7.18 -17.76
N CYS A 43 12.20 -8.20 -17.00
CA CYS A 43 12.51 -8.10 -15.57
C CYS A 43 13.91 -8.67 -15.36
N SER A 44 14.69 -8.13 -14.43
CA SER A 44 15.98 -8.68 -14.02
C SER A 44 15.91 -9.22 -12.60
N VAL A 45 16.88 -10.04 -12.20
CA VAL A 45 17.02 -10.49 -10.80
C VAL A 45 17.13 -9.28 -9.86
N SER A 46 17.85 -8.24 -10.29
CA SER A 46 17.95 -6.98 -9.56
C SER A 46 16.61 -6.26 -9.39
N ASP A 47 15.66 -6.40 -10.32
CA ASP A 47 14.32 -5.80 -10.20
C ASP A 47 13.46 -6.56 -9.19
N VAL A 48 13.62 -7.90 -9.11
CA VAL A 48 12.95 -8.72 -8.08
C VAL A 48 13.47 -8.37 -6.69
N VAL A 49 14.80 -8.27 -6.52
CA VAL A 49 15.41 -7.82 -5.27
C VAL A 49 14.97 -6.39 -4.93
N PHE A 50 14.95 -5.49 -5.93
CA PHE A 50 14.50 -4.11 -5.73
C PHE A 50 13.02 -4.04 -5.34
N TYR A 51 12.17 -4.94 -5.83
CA TYR A 51 10.77 -5.02 -5.41
C TYR A 51 10.64 -5.39 -3.92
N LEU A 52 11.40 -6.38 -3.44
CA LEU A 52 11.42 -6.75 -2.02
C LEU A 52 11.97 -5.61 -1.15
N HIS A 53 13.04 -4.97 -1.59
CA HIS A 53 13.59 -3.76 -0.94
C HIS A 53 12.58 -2.62 -0.90
N ALA A 54 11.89 -2.34 -2.02
CA ALA A 54 10.92 -1.26 -2.10
C ALA A 54 9.71 -1.49 -1.17
N ARG A 55 9.29 -2.75 -1.00
CA ARG A 55 8.27 -3.14 -0.01
C ARG A 55 8.76 -2.90 1.42
N TRP A 56 10.02 -3.19 1.72
CA TRP A 56 10.66 -2.87 2.99
C TRP A 56 10.65 -1.37 3.27
N ILE A 57 11.14 -0.54 2.34
CA ILE A 57 11.16 0.93 2.47
C ILE A 57 9.76 1.51 2.68
N CYS A 58 8.75 0.99 1.97
CA CYS A 58 7.35 1.41 2.17
C CYS A 58 6.84 1.10 3.58
N ASP A 59 7.28 -0.02 4.17
CA ASP A 59 6.93 -0.40 5.54
C ASP A 59 7.66 0.48 6.56
N CYS A 60 8.95 0.78 6.35
CA CYS A 60 9.71 1.74 7.17
C CYS A 60 9.00 3.09 7.27
N LYS A 61 8.53 3.63 6.13
CA LYS A 61 7.72 4.85 6.12
C LYS A 61 6.46 4.72 6.98
N GLY A 62 5.81 3.56 6.96
CA GLY A 62 4.65 3.27 7.80
C GLY A 62 4.98 3.37 9.30
N TYR A 63 6.12 2.83 9.71
CA TYR A 63 6.59 2.89 11.10
C TYR A 63 7.04 4.29 11.53
N LEU A 64 7.83 4.97 10.69
CA LEU A 64 8.36 6.32 10.98
C LEU A 64 7.23 7.34 11.11
N LEU A 65 6.22 7.27 10.25
CA LEU A 65 5.07 8.17 10.30
C LEU A 65 3.90 7.64 11.14
N SER A 66 4.12 6.59 11.92
CA SER A 66 3.13 5.98 12.82
C SER A 66 1.77 5.75 12.14
N VAL A 67 1.78 5.14 10.96
CA VAL A 67 0.56 4.75 10.26
C VAL A 67 -0.10 3.60 11.05
N PRO A 68 -1.38 3.69 11.40
CA PRO A 68 -2.07 2.64 12.16
C PRO A 68 -2.00 1.28 11.47
N ARG A 69 -1.70 0.23 12.25
CA ARG A 69 -1.57 -1.17 11.80
C ARG A 69 -2.88 -1.79 11.28
N THR A 70 -4.01 -1.11 11.41
CA THR A 70 -5.28 -1.48 10.76
C THR A 70 -5.23 -1.28 9.24
N THR A 71 -4.24 -0.54 8.73
CA THR A 71 -3.94 -0.44 7.31
C THR A 71 -3.05 -1.63 6.91
N LYS A 72 -3.38 -2.34 5.82
CA LYS A 72 -2.58 -3.48 5.31
C LYS A 72 -1.09 -3.10 5.26
N MET A 73 -0.25 -3.78 6.05
CA MET A 73 1.19 -3.53 6.07
C MET A 73 1.83 -3.97 4.75
N TYR A 74 2.96 -3.35 4.40
CA TYR A 74 3.71 -3.72 3.19
C TYR A 74 4.52 -5.00 3.39
N GLU A 75 4.47 -5.60 4.58
CA GLU A 75 5.19 -6.82 4.97
C GLU A 75 6.69 -6.68 4.75
N GLY A 76 7.24 -5.52 5.10
CA GLY A 76 8.65 -5.21 4.89
C GLY A 76 9.56 -6.17 5.65
N LYS A 77 9.18 -6.54 6.88
CA LYS A 77 9.89 -7.56 7.67
C LYS A 77 10.01 -8.89 6.93
N LEU A 78 8.90 -9.38 6.36
CA LEU A 78 8.90 -10.62 5.58
C LEU A 78 9.81 -10.49 4.35
N CYS A 79 9.82 -9.33 3.69
CA CYS A 79 10.70 -9.08 2.55
C CYS A 79 12.18 -9.15 2.94
N LEU A 80 12.57 -8.60 4.10
CA LEU A 80 13.93 -8.74 4.64
C LEU A 80 14.27 -10.21 4.94
N GLU A 81 13.36 -10.94 5.57
CA GLU A 81 13.54 -12.37 5.87
C GLU A 81 13.71 -13.19 4.58
N LEU A 82 12.92 -12.90 3.54
CA LEU A 82 13.06 -13.51 2.22
C LEU A 82 14.41 -13.20 1.59
N LEU A 83 14.87 -11.95 1.61
CA LEU A 83 16.19 -11.56 1.08
C LEU A 83 17.34 -12.26 1.81
N ARG A 84 17.23 -12.45 3.13
CA ARG A 84 18.23 -13.17 3.92
C ARG A 84 18.23 -14.65 3.57
N ASP A 85 17.07 -15.28 3.60
CA ASP A 85 16.95 -16.72 3.39
C ASP A 85 17.27 -17.10 1.94
N TRP A 86 16.99 -16.22 0.97
CA TRP A 86 17.41 -16.40 -0.42
C TRP A 86 18.93 -16.41 -0.57
N GLN A 87 19.65 -15.59 0.21
CA GLN A 87 21.12 -15.54 0.17
C GLN A 87 21.79 -16.69 0.93
N LEU A 88 21.26 -17.05 2.10
CA LEU A 88 21.88 -18.00 3.04
C LEU A 88 21.42 -19.44 2.85
N LYS A 89 20.13 -19.63 2.56
CA LYS A 89 19.48 -20.95 2.42
C LYS A 89 19.16 -21.29 0.98
N GLU A 90 19.44 -20.38 0.05
CA GLU A 90 19.19 -20.54 -1.38
C GLU A 90 17.69 -20.75 -1.69
N ASP A 91 16.81 -20.24 -0.80
CA ASP A 91 15.36 -20.47 -0.85
C ASP A 91 14.66 -19.56 -1.87
N THR A 92 14.85 -19.88 -3.15
CA THR A 92 14.15 -19.22 -4.27
C THR A 92 12.64 -19.51 -4.25
N ALA A 93 12.22 -20.67 -3.72
CA ALA A 93 10.83 -21.10 -3.71
C ALA A 93 9.94 -20.17 -2.87
N SER A 94 10.41 -19.78 -1.68
CA SER A 94 9.68 -18.83 -0.82
C SER A 94 9.51 -17.45 -1.47
N VAL A 95 10.49 -17.02 -2.27
CA VAL A 95 10.40 -15.77 -3.04
C VAL A 95 9.35 -15.88 -4.15
N VAL A 96 9.35 -17.00 -4.88
CA VAL A 96 8.36 -17.27 -5.93
C VAL A 96 6.94 -17.31 -5.36
N ASP A 97 6.72 -18.01 -4.24
CA ASP A 97 5.43 -18.04 -3.55
C ASP A 97 4.97 -16.64 -3.14
N PHE A 98 5.88 -15.83 -2.57
CA PHE A 98 5.59 -14.46 -2.21
C PHE A 98 5.18 -13.62 -3.42
N LEU A 99 5.91 -13.70 -4.53
CA LEU A 99 5.60 -12.99 -5.77
C LEU A 99 4.23 -13.40 -6.32
N GLN A 100 3.94 -14.70 -6.35
CA GLN A 100 2.64 -15.22 -6.78
C GLN A 100 1.51 -14.66 -5.89
N ARG A 101 1.58 -14.80 -4.57
CA ARG A 101 0.54 -14.27 -3.66
C ARG A 101 0.35 -12.76 -3.73
N ARG A 102 1.33 -12.01 -4.20
CA ARG A 102 1.30 -10.53 -4.25
C ARG A 102 0.86 -9.99 -5.61
N LEU A 103 1.22 -10.68 -6.68
CA LEU A 103 1.01 -10.22 -8.04
C LEU A 103 -0.07 -11.02 -8.79
N ASP A 104 -0.39 -12.23 -8.34
CA ASP A 104 -1.47 -13.02 -8.92
C ASP A 104 -2.83 -12.49 -8.48
N LEU A 105 -3.68 -12.19 -9.47
CA LEU A 105 -5.08 -11.84 -9.27
C LEU A 105 -5.87 -12.26 -10.53
N MET A 106 -6.73 -13.27 -10.38
CA MET A 106 -7.60 -13.78 -11.44
C MET A 106 -9.09 -13.55 -11.13
N PRO A 107 -9.66 -12.44 -11.61
CA PRO A 107 -11.06 -12.47 -12.00
C PRO A 107 -11.29 -11.86 -13.40
N PHE A 108 -10.42 -12.14 -14.38
CA PHE A 108 -10.56 -11.58 -15.74
C PHE A 108 -11.90 -11.89 -16.41
N ALA A 109 -12.43 -13.10 -16.21
CA ALA A 109 -13.75 -13.49 -16.72
C ALA A 109 -14.88 -12.64 -16.11
N GLU A 110 -14.85 -12.46 -14.78
CA GLU A 110 -15.82 -11.65 -14.04
C GLU A 110 -15.76 -10.18 -14.46
N LEU A 111 -14.56 -9.59 -14.49
CA LEU A 111 -14.38 -8.20 -14.91
C LEU A 111 -14.81 -7.97 -16.36
N THR A 112 -14.53 -8.92 -17.24
CA THR A 112 -14.97 -8.83 -18.64
C THR A 112 -16.49 -8.90 -18.76
N ARG A 113 -17.16 -9.71 -17.93
CA ARG A 113 -18.62 -9.74 -17.85
C ARG A 113 -19.19 -8.41 -17.37
N GLN A 114 -18.64 -7.84 -16.28
CA GLN A 114 -19.08 -6.55 -15.75
C GLN A 114 -18.90 -5.41 -16.76
N ILE A 115 -17.77 -5.40 -17.50
CA ILE A 115 -17.56 -4.42 -18.57
C ILE A 115 -18.63 -4.54 -19.65
N HIS A 116 -18.97 -5.76 -20.07
CA HIS A 116 -20.00 -6.00 -21.06
C HIS A 116 -21.39 -5.54 -20.58
N GLU A 117 -21.75 -5.85 -19.33
CA GLU A 117 -23.01 -5.44 -18.72
C GLU A 117 -23.15 -3.91 -18.67
N VAL A 118 -22.08 -3.19 -18.31
CA VAL A 118 -22.05 -1.73 -18.26
C VAL A 118 -22.14 -1.12 -19.67
N GLN A 119 -21.51 -1.74 -20.68
CA GLN A 119 -21.62 -1.28 -22.07
C GLN A 119 -23.04 -1.45 -22.63
N CYS A 120 -23.77 -2.47 -22.19
CA CYS A 120 -25.15 -2.73 -22.60
C CYS A 120 -26.18 -1.82 -21.90
N ARG A 121 -25.85 -1.26 -20.73
CA ARG A 121 -26.70 -0.31 -20.00
C ARG A 121 -26.31 1.13 -20.36
N GLN A 122 -27.16 1.84 -21.10
CA GLN A 122 -26.93 3.26 -21.40
C GLN A 122 -26.92 4.09 -20.08
N GLY A 123 -25.86 4.88 -19.85
CA GLY A 123 -25.79 5.85 -18.74
C GLY A 123 -24.61 5.72 -17.77
N GLU A 124 -23.80 4.66 -17.84
CA GLU A 124 -22.71 4.39 -16.87
C GLU A 124 -21.29 4.48 -17.47
N HIS A 125 -21.05 5.43 -18.38
CA HIS A 125 -19.77 5.56 -19.11
C HIS A 125 -18.52 5.59 -18.20
N GLY A 126 -18.56 6.34 -17.08
CA GLY A 126 -17.44 6.41 -16.15
C GLY A 126 -17.16 5.11 -15.38
N LEU A 127 -18.17 4.26 -15.16
CA LEU A 127 -17.93 2.93 -14.57
C LEU A 127 -17.23 2.01 -15.57
N GLY A 128 -17.65 2.05 -16.84
CA GLY A 128 -17.04 1.25 -17.91
C GLY A 128 -15.56 1.55 -18.11
N GLU A 129 -15.18 2.84 -18.12
CA GLU A 129 -13.77 3.25 -18.21
C GLU A 129 -12.93 2.78 -17.03
N ARG A 130 -13.45 2.89 -15.79
CA ARG A 130 -12.75 2.40 -14.59
C ARG A 130 -12.57 0.89 -14.59
N LEU A 131 -13.59 0.13 -15.00
CA LEU A 131 -13.50 -1.33 -15.12
C LEU A 131 -12.49 -1.73 -16.21
N PHE A 132 -12.49 -1.04 -17.36
CA PHE A 132 -11.51 -1.27 -18.42
C PHE A 132 -10.09 -0.97 -17.93
N HIS A 133 -9.87 0.17 -17.28
CA HIS A 133 -8.58 0.55 -16.72
C HIS A 133 -8.11 -0.46 -15.65
N GLY A 134 -8.98 -0.83 -14.71
CA GLY A 134 -8.69 -1.83 -13.69
C GLY A 134 -8.30 -3.19 -14.28
N ARG A 135 -8.99 -3.63 -15.34
CA ARG A 135 -8.63 -4.85 -16.07
C ARG A 135 -7.24 -4.75 -16.72
N LEU A 136 -6.89 -3.60 -17.30
CA LEU A 136 -5.55 -3.37 -17.86
C LEU A 136 -4.46 -3.41 -16.78
N VAL A 137 -4.69 -2.78 -15.63
CA VAL A 137 -3.76 -2.82 -14.49
C VAL A 137 -3.54 -4.25 -14.00
N LEU A 138 -4.60 -5.05 -13.87
CA LEU A 138 -4.48 -6.47 -13.49
C LEU A 138 -3.73 -7.29 -14.54
N LEU A 139 -3.97 -7.03 -15.82
CA LEU A 139 -3.24 -7.68 -16.91
C LEU A 139 -1.75 -7.35 -16.85
N ASN A 140 -1.40 -6.07 -16.69
CA ASN A 140 -0.01 -5.65 -16.56
C ASN A 140 0.67 -6.30 -15.36
N ARG A 141 -0.01 -6.35 -14.20
CA ARG A 141 0.51 -7.02 -13.00
C ARG A 141 0.81 -8.50 -13.25
N CYS A 142 -0.10 -9.22 -13.90
CA CYS A 142 0.10 -10.62 -14.27
C CYS A 142 1.29 -10.77 -15.24
N MET A 143 1.38 -9.91 -16.25
CA MET A 143 2.54 -9.92 -17.15
C MET A 143 3.86 -9.64 -16.40
N ASN A 144 3.87 -8.71 -15.45
CA ASN A 144 5.05 -8.40 -14.64
C ASN A 144 5.46 -9.60 -13.75
N LEU A 145 4.49 -10.34 -13.19
CA LEU A 145 4.75 -11.61 -12.50
C LEU A 145 5.39 -12.62 -13.45
N MET A 146 4.83 -12.81 -14.65
CA MET A 146 5.39 -13.74 -15.63
C MET A 146 6.82 -13.38 -16.02
N GLN A 147 7.14 -12.10 -16.19
CA GLN A 147 8.49 -11.63 -16.47
C GLN A 147 9.46 -11.89 -15.30
N ALA A 148 9.01 -11.70 -14.06
CA ALA A 148 9.82 -12.05 -12.89
C ALA A 148 10.09 -13.56 -12.83
N LEU A 149 9.07 -14.40 -13.02
CA LEU A 149 9.22 -15.86 -13.01
C LEU A 149 10.10 -16.37 -14.15
N GLU A 150 9.92 -15.84 -15.36
CA GLU A 150 10.78 -16.13 -16.52
C GLU A 150 12.25 -15.89 -16.17
N THR A 151 12.55 -14.75 -15.54
CA THR A 151 13.92 -14.39 -15.12
C THR A 151 14.48 -15.37 -14.11
N LEU A 152 13.70 -15.73 -13.08
CA LEU A 152 14.13 -16.62 -12.02
C LEU A 152 14.32 -18.07 -12.50
N PHE A 153 13.54 -18.51 -13.48
CA PHE A 153 13.56 -19.90 -13.97
C PHE A 153 14.50 -20.12 -15.16
N THR A 154 14.91 -19.06 -15.85
CA THR A 154 15.82 -19.17 -17.01
C THR A 154 17.27 -19.29 -16.58
N LEU A 155 17.66 -18.68 -15.47
CA LEU A 155 19.04 -18.69 -14.99
C LEU A 155 19.38 -20.01 -14.27
N PRO A 156 20.59 -20.56 -14.48
CA PRO A 156 21.13 -21.60 -13.61
C PRO A 156 21.22 -21.08 -12.16
N GLU A 157 20.94 -21.95 -11.20
CA GLU A 157 20.88 -21.60 -9.78
C GLU A 157 22.14 -20.87 -9.24
N PRO A 158 23.38 -21.29 -9.57
CA PRO A 158 24.57 -20.57 -9.12
C PRO A 158 24.66 -19.14 -9.66
N GLU A 159 24.23 -18.92 -10.91
CA GLU A 159 24.23 -17.59 -11.53
C GLU A 159 23.14 -16.71 -10.94
N LEU A 160 21.95 -17.27 -10.71
CA LEU A 160 20.86 -16.61 -10.01
C LEU A 160 21.31 -16.11 -8.63
N LEU A 161 21.87 -17.00 -7.81
CA LEU A 161 22.31 -16.66 -6.44
C LEU A 161 23.42 -15.60 -6.45
N GLN A 162 24.33 -15.65 -7.42
CA GLN A 162 25.34 -14.61 -7.60
C GLN A 162 24.70 -13.24 -7.88
N GLN A 163 23.74 -13.18 -8.82
CA GLN A 163 23.03 -11.94 -9.14
C GLN A 163 22.19 -11.43 -7.95
N VAL A 164 21.56 -12.33 -7.19
CA VAL A 164 20.82 -11.98 -5.96
C VAL A 164 21.76 -11.33 -4.95
N ARG A 165 22.91 -11.94 -4.64
CA ARG A 165 23.88 -11.38 -3.67
C ARG A 165 24.41 -10.02 -4.11
N GLN A 166 24.74 -9.86 -5.40
CA GLN A 166 25.18 -8.57 -5.96
C GLN A 166 24.10 -7.48 -5.86
N ALA A 167 22.85 -7.83 -6.16
CA ALA A 167 21.74 -6.90 -6.01
C ALA A 167 21.47 -6.56 -4.54
N CYS A 168 21.50 -7.54 -3.65
CA CYS A 168 21.36 -7.33 -2.21
C CYS A 168 22.44 -6.39 -1.66
N GLU A 169 23.71 -6.59 -2.05
CA GLU A 169 24.81 -5.70 -1.64
C GLU A 169 24.56 -4.26 -2.11
N ARG A 170 24.11 -4.07 -3.36
CA ARG A 170 23.78 -2.73 -3.91
C ARG A 170 22.72 -1.99 -3.08
N TYR A 171 21.74 -2.70 -2.55
CA TYR A 171 20.64 -2.13 -1.77
C TYR A 171 20.87 -2.19 -0.25
N GLY A 172 22.08 -2.55 0.20
CA GLY A 172 22.39 -2.61 1.64
C GLY A 172 21.69 -3.74 2.38
N HIS A 173 21.61 -4.91 1.75
CA HIS A 173 20.97 -6.12 2.27
C HIS A 173 21.92 -7.32 2.30
N THR A 174 23.18 -7.13 2.71
CA THR A 174 23.98 -8.31 3.10
C THR A 174 23.33 -9.00 4.31
N PRO A 175 23.58 -10.30 4.54
CA PRO A 175 22.99 -11.02 5.68
C PRO A 175 23.16 -10.30 7.02
N GLU A 176 24.35 -9.76 7.30
CA GLU A 176 24.66 -9.02 8.52
C GLU A 176 23.89 -7.71 8.60
N GLN A 177 23.75 -7.00 7.48
CA GLN A 177 22.94 -5.77 7.41
C GLN A 177 21.46 -6.07 7.63
N ILE A 178 20.95 -7.17 7.10
CA ILE A 178 19.56 -7.58 7.31
C ILE A 178 19.32 -7.90 8.79
N GLU A 179 20.23 -8.60 9.47
CA GLU A 179 20.12 -8.85 10.90
C GLU A 179 20.08 -7.54 11.71
N GLN A 180 20.90 -6.56 11.35
CA GLN A 180 20.87 -5.24 11.96
C GLN A 180 19.56 -4.50 11.67
N GLN A 181 19.06 -4.54 10.43
CA GLN A 181 17.79 -3.93 10.03
C GLN A 181 16.62 -4.54 10.80
N LEU A 182 16.58 -5.87 10.91
CA LEU A 182 15.57 -6.59 11.70
C LEU A 182 15.65 -6.22 13.18
N ALA A 183 16.86 -6.11 13.76
CA ALA A 183 17.04 -5.68 15.14
C ALA A 183 16.61 -4.20 15.35
N GLN A 184 16.88 -3.32 14.39
CA GLN A 184 16.44 -1.91 14.43
C GLN A 184 14.93 -1.78 14.47
N MET A 185 14.17 -2.71 13.88
CA MET A 185 12.70 -2.70 13.95
C MET A 185 12.15 -2.84 15.38
N GLU A 186 12.93 -3.41 16.29
CA GLU A 186 12.55 -3.55 17.71
C GLU A 186 12.87 -2.27 18.52
N SER A 187 13.52 -1.28 17.89
CA SER A 187 13.83 -0.01 18.55
C SER A 187 12.60 0.90 18.71
N PRO A 188 12.63 1.86 19.65
CA PRO A 188 11.57 2.85 19.82
C PRO A 188 11.24 3.65 18.54
N LEU A 189 12.21 3.80 17.63
CA LEU A 189 12.05 4.51 16.36
C LEU A 189 11.00 3.85 15.45
N PHE A 190 10.79 2.54 15.56
CA PHE A 190 9.78 1.80 14.81
C PHE A 190 8.51 1.50 15.61
N ALA A 191 8.45 1.93 16.88
CA ALA A 191 7.24 1.80 17.67
C ALA A 191 6.12 2.72 17.14
N PHE A 192 4.86 2.28 17.30
CA PHE A 192 3.70 3.09 16.94
C PHE A 192 3.50 4.22 17.97
N VAL A 193 3.58 5.47 17.51
CA VAL A 193 3.40 6.66 18.35
C VAL A 193 2.37 7.56 17.68
N PRO A 194 1.09 7.54 18.09
CA PRO A 194 0.06 8.36 17.46
C PRO A 194 0.34 9.84 17.75
N HIS A 195 0.70 10.60 16.71
CA HIS A 195 1.00 12.02 16.84
C HIS A 195 0.52 12.80 15.61
N GLN A 196 -0.07 13.97 15.84
CA GLN A 196 -0.69 14.81 14.79
C GLN A 196 0.30 15.16 13.67
N VAL A 197 1.53 15.55 14.03
CA VAL A 197 2.54 15.97 13.06
C VAL A 197 2.98 14.82 12.14
N LEU A 198 3.13 13.60 12.67
CA LEU A 198 3.45 12.41 11.86
C LEU A 198 2.33 12.08 10.89
N ALA A 199 1.08 12.15 11.34
CA ALA A 199 -0.10 11.94 10.51
C ALA A 199 -0.22 13.00 9.40
N GLN A 200 0.02 14.28 9.73
CA GLN A 200 0.04 15.37 8.74
C GLN A 200 1.13 15.15 7.68
N GLN A 201 2.33 14.76 8.11
CA GLN A 201 3.43 14.45 7.19
C GLN A 201 3.09 13.29 6.26
N ASN A 202 2.50 12.23 6.81
CA ASN A 202 2.01 11.11 6.02
C ASN A 202 0.98 11.56 4.97
N MET A 203 0.00 12.37 5.36
CA MET A 203 -1.01 12.90 4.44
C MET A 203 -0.39 13.76 3.34
N MET A 204 0.54 14.66 3.67
CA MET A 204 1.19 15.53 2.69
C MET A 204 1.96 14.74 1.63
N VAL A 205 2.73 13.75 2.07
CA VAL A 205 3.51 12.89 1.16
C VAL A 205 2.59 12.04 0.30
N MET A 206 1.58 11.40 0.89
CA MET A 206 0.64 10.56 0.13
C MET A 206 -0.22 11.38 -0.84
N ASN A 207 -0.59 12.61 -0.50
CA ASN A 207 -1.30 13.52 -1.40
C ASN A 207 -0.42 13.95 -2.58
N ARG A 208 0.85 14.25 -2.34
CA ARG A 208 1.81 14.59 -3.39
C ARG A 208 1.94 13.44 -4.39
N LEU A 209 2.22 12.23 -3.88
CA LEU A 209 2.33 11.03 -4.70
C LEU A 209 1.00 10.68 -5.39
N GLY A 210 -0.12 10.85 -4.70
CA GLY A 210 -1.45 10.69 -5.28
C GLY A 210 -1.73 11.65 -6.43
N THR A 211 -1.31 12.92 -6.30
CA THR A 211 -1.44 13.94 -7.36
C THR A 211 -0.61 13.58 -8.59
N GLU A 212 0.60 13.06 -8.40
CA GLU A 212 1.44 12.58 -9.50
C GLU A 212 0.81 11.39 -10.24
N ILE A 213 0.22 10.44 -9.49
CA ILE A 213 -0.44 9.25 -10.05
C ILE A 213 -1.74 9.63 -10.79
N MET A 214 -2.53 10.56 -10.24
CA MET A 214 -3.83 10.98 -10.78
C MET A 214 -3.71 11.99 -11.95
N SER A 215 -2.51 12.22 -12.47
CA SER A 215 -2.28 13.05 -13.66
C SER A 215 -2.92 12.49 -14.95
N ARG A 216 -3.38 11.22 -14.93
CA ARG A 216 -4.19 10.63 -16.00
C ARG A 216 -5.66 11.03 -15.86
N GLY A 217 -6.28 11.49 -16.95
CA GLY A 217 -7.65 12.04 -16.94
C GLY A 217 -8.73 11.12 -16.33
N SER A 218 -8.56 9.80 -16.40
CA SER A 218 -9.48 8.80 -15.82
C SER A 218 -9.49 8.76 -14.29
N ASP A 219 -8.52 9.40 -13.64
CA ASP A 219 -8.34 9.37 -12.20
C ASP A 219 -8.82 10.64 -11.49
N LEU A 220 -9.28 11.67 -12.22
CA LEU A 220 -9.63 12.97 -11.62
C LEU A 220 -10.84 12.91 -10.66
N PRO A 221 -10.87 13.76 -9.61
CA PRO A 221 -12.02 13.90 -8.71
C PRO A 221 -13.30 14.31 -9.47
N GLY A 222 -14.47 13.86 -9.00
CA GLY A 222 -15.76 14.07 -9.67
C GLY A 222 -16.14 12.96 -10.66
N GLN A 223 -15.19 12.13 -11.09
CA GLN A 223 -15.45 10.91 -11.86
C GLN A 223 -15.27 9.61 -11.04
N ARG A 224 -14.78 9.70 -9.80
CA ARG A 224 -14.43 8.53 -8.96
C ARG A 224 -15.61 7.85 -8.26
N SER A 225 -16.74 8.53 -8.05
CA SER A 225 -17.94 7.91 -7.49
C SER A 225 -19.15 8.83 -7.64
N TRP A 226 -20.33 8.25 -7.88
CA TRP A 226 -21.62 8.92 -8.07
C TRP A 226 -22.04 9.85 -6.90
N ARG A 227 -21.30 9.85 -5.77
CA ARG A 227 -21.64 10.56 -4.55
C ARG A 227 -20.79 11.80 -4.26
N VAL A 228 -19.81 12.13 -5.09
CA VAL A 228 -19.03 13.37 -4.91
C VAL A 228 -19.68 14.46 -5.74
N LEU A 229 -20.21 15.48 -5.06
CA LEU A 229 -20.72 16.68 -5.71
C LEU A 229 -19.64 17.28 -6.63
N PRO A 230 -20.02 17.83 -7.79
CA PRO A 230 -19.07 18.49 -8.67
C PRO A 230 -18.33 19.60 -7.91
N ALA A 231 -17.02 19.69 -8.15
CA ALA A 231 -16.17 20.71 -7.51
C ALA A 231 -16.70 22.11 -7.88
N GLN A 232 -16.89 22.97 -6.86
CA GLN A 232 -17.18 24.39 -7.08
C GLN A 232 -15.87 25.16 -7.24
N GLU A 233 -15.79 25.98 -8.27
CA GLU A 233 -14.71 26.94 -8.43
C GLU A 233 -15.00 28.23 -7.62
N PRO A 234 -13.99 28.84 -6.98
CA PRO A 234 -12.58 28.44 -6.98
C PRO A 234 -12.29 27.22 -6.09
N LEU A 235 -11.38 26.37 -6.53
CA LEU A 235 -10.94 25.17 -5.80
C LEU A 235 -10.41 25.57 -4.41
N THR A 236 -11.13 25.18 -3.35
CA THR A 236 -10.71 25.40 -1.96
C THR A 236 -9.65 24.37 -1.54
N PRO A 237 -8.79 24.67 -0.55
CA PRO A 237 -7.81 23.72 -0.02
C PRO A 237 -8.45 22.40 0.43
N PHE A 238 -7.72 21.30 0.25
CA PHE A 238 -8.17 19.90 0.38
C PHE A 238 -8.71 19.45 1.75
N ALA A 239 -8.90 20.33 2.74
CA ALA A 239 -9.12 19.92 4.13
C ALA A 239 -10.03 20.83 4.98
N GLU A 240 -11.05 21.47 4.40
CA GLU A 240 -12.14 22.07 5.17
C GLU A 240 -13.51 21.51 4.72
N HIS A 241 -13.73 20.23 4.99
CA HIS A 241 -15.09 19.74 5.17
C HIS A 241 -15.27 19.44 6.65
N LEU A 242 -15.97 20.35 7.33
CA LEU A 242 -16.52 20.08 8.66
C LEU A 242 -17.56 18.97 8.49
N PHE A 243 -17.19 17.75 8.85
CA PHE A 243 -18.18 16.70 9.02
C PHE A 243 -19.18 17.17 10.10
N PRO A 244 -20.49 16.95 9.92
CA PRO A 244 -21.44 17.04 11.02
C PRO A 244 -20.90 16.20 12.19
N ALA A 245 -21.09 16.70 13.41
CA ALA A 245 -20.57 16.06 14.63
C ALA A 245 -20.80 14.55 14.63
N TYR A 246 -19.81 13.82 15.15
CA TYR A 246 -19.77 12.36 15.34
C TYR A 246 -21.17 11.74 15.46
N GLN A 247 -21.57 11.01 14.43
CA GLN A 247 -22.80 10.20 14.47
C GLN A 247 -22.39 8.80 14.91
N GLU A 248 -22.87 8.39 16.09
CA GLU A 248 -22.50 7.13 16.72
C GLU A 248 -23.16 5.95 15.96
N LEU A 249 -22.42 5.39 15.00
CA LEU A 249 -22.85 4.27 14.14
C LEU A 249 -23.01 2.92 14.89
N VAL A 250 -22.75 2.91 16.20
CA VAL A 250 -22.88 1.73 17.06
C VAL A 250 -24.31 1.57 17.60
N ALA A 251 -25.17 2.56 17.38
CA ALA A 251 -26.50 2.53 17.93
C ALA A 251 -27.41 1.50 17.23
N PRO A 252 -28.25 0.75 17.97
CA PRO A 252 -29.00 -0.41 17.46
C PRO A 252 -29.90 -0.12 16.25
N TYR A 253 -30.32 1.15 16.09
CA TYR A 253 -31.18 1.57 14.99
C TYR A 253 -30.49 1.57 13.62
N HIS A 254 -29.15 1.54 13.57
CA HIS A 254 -28.39 1.51 12.32
C HIS A 254 -28.02 0.11 11.83
N ASN A 255 -28.10 -0.92 12.69
CA ASN A 255 -27.77 -2.30 12.35
C ASN A 255 -28.99 -3.23 12.25
N ASN A 256 -30.21 -2.69 12.34
CA ASN A 256 -31.46 -3.46 12.25
C ASN A 256 -32.11 -3.38 10.86
N ILE A 257 -31.41 -3.88 9.84
CA ILE A 257 -31.85 -3.85 8.43
C ILE A 257 -33.19 -4.59 8.22
N MET A 258 -33.58 -5.45 9.17
CA MET A 258 -34.79 -6.28 9.11
C MET A 258 -35.90 -5.85 10.08
N GLU A 259 -35.75 -4.70 10.75
CA GLU A 259 -36.71 -4.14 11.73
C GLU A 259 -37.16 -5.13 12.83
N HIS A 260 -36.30 -6.05 13.24
CA HIS A 260 -36.62 -6.97 14.32
C HIS A 260 -36.60 -6.23 15.66
N HIS A 261 -37.72 -6.25 16.38
CA HIS A 261 -37.78 -5.77 17.75
C HIS A 261 -37.01 -6.73 18.66
N PHE A 262 -35.75 -6.41 18.94
CA PHE A 262 -35.06 -7.02 20.08
C PHE A 262 -35.65 -6.42 21.35
N ALA A 263 -36.39 -7.23 22.11
CA ALA A 263 -36.81 -6.83 23.45
C ALA A 263 -35.57 -6.86 24.35
N ASP A 264 -35.21 -5.70 24.92
CA ASP A 264 -34.17 -5.64 25.94
C ASP A 264 -34.57 -6.51 27.14
N PRO A 265 -33.64 -7.31 27.71
CA PRO A 265 -33.87 -7.94 28.99
C PRO A 265 -34.08 -6.84 30.04
N LEU A 266 -35.17 -6.91 30.80
CA LEU A 266 -35.39 -6.04 31.96
C LEU A 266 -34.19 -6.13 32.91
N GLU A 267 -33.29 -5.16 32.84
CA GLU A 267 -32.28 -4.96 33.86
C GLU A 267 -32.98 -4.68 35.19
N ARG A 268 -32.64 -5.51 36.16
CA ARG A 268 -33.22 -5.56 37.49
C ARG A 268 -33.09 -4.20 38.16
N GLN A 269 -34.23 -3.66 38.59
CA GLN A 269 -34.28 -2.69 39.67
C GLN A 269 -33.62 -3.29 40.92
N ALA A 270 -32.44 -2.79 41.27
CA ALA A 270 -31.85 -2.82 42.61
C ALA A 270 -30.64 -1.88 42.63
N SER A 271 -30.47 -0.91 43.52
CA SER A 271 -31.27 -0.39 44.62
C SER A 271 -30.67 0.97 45.00
N GLN A 272 -31.48 1.81 45.62
CA GLN A 272 -31.02 2.77 46.64
C GLN A 272 -30.47 2.02 47.86
#